data_AF-A0AAD9N452-F1
#
_entry.id   AF-A0AAD9N452-F1
#
_cell.length_a   1.000
_cell.length_b   1.000
_cell.length_c   1.000
_cell.angle_alpha   90.00
_cell.angle_beta   90.00
_cell.angle_gamma   90.00
#
_symmetry.space_group_name_H-M   'P 1'
#
loop_
_entity.id
_entity.type
_entity.pdbx_description
1 polymer ?
#
loop_
_entity_poly.entity_id
_entity_poly.type
_entity_poly.pdbx_seq_one_letter_code
_entity_poly.pdbx_strand_id
1 'polypeptide(L)'
;MTQFKDVLNVETDTDSYTLVGRPCELSAFSFVPKERNVQKERTVFNSEKKERYSSSNYDRLFHLDYGYNNKLHRCDREHDKLRGLHVNDEEKLKAVPTLSSTVYGQRLDNNLDPRDRKHVRIAHVQTEFYRRTGINIEAKMEYGL
;
A
#
# COMPACT_ATOMS: atom_id res chain seq x y z
N MET A 1 0.11 1.16 -47.21
CA MET A 1 -0.78 0.21 -46.49
C MET A 1 -1.67 1.01 -45.55
N THR A 2 -2.95 1.15 -45.90
CA THR A 2 -3.97 1.81 -45.07
C THR A 2 -4.23 0.97 -43.82
N GLN A 3 -3.92 1.51 -42.63
CA GLN A 3 -4.26 0.86 -41.38
C GLN A 3 -5.76 1.04 -41.12
N PHE A 4 -6.57 0.04 -41.46
CA PHE A 4 -7.95 -0.03 -41.00
C PHE A 4 -7.95 -0.22 -39.47
N LYS A 5 -8.12 0.88 -38.75
CA LYS A 5 -8.36 0.89 -37.31
C LYS A 5 -9.78 1.39 -37.13
N ASP A 6 -10.64 0.51 -36.67
CA ASP A 6 -11.99 0.88 -36.31
C ASP A 6 -11.98 1.41 -34.88
N VAL A 7 -12.82 2.41 -34.65
CA VAL A 7 -13.03 3.02 -33.33
C VAL A 7 -14.44 2.64 -32.89
N LEU A 8 -14.54 1.91 -31.79
CA LEU A 8 -15.82 1.55 -31.16
C LEU A 8 -15.91 2.23 -29.81
N ASN A 9 -16.95 3.05 -29.64
CA ASN A 9 -17.29 3.64 -28.34
C ASN A 9 -18.31 2.73 -27.68
N VAL A 10 -17.95 2.18 -26.52
CA VAL A 10 -18.80 1.30 -25.73
C VAL A 10 -19.17 2.03 -24.46
N GLU A 11 -20.45 2.35 -24.32
CA GLU A 11 -21.02 2.90 -23.11
C GLU A 11 -21.61 1.76 -22.30
N THR A 12 -21.17 1.63 -21.06
CA THR A 12 -21.77 0.75 -20.05
C THR A 12 -22.51 1.60 -19.02
N ASP A 13 -23.33 0.99 -18.17
CA ASP A 13 -24.05 1.70 -17.10
C ASP A 13 -23.15 2.51 -16.16
N THR A 14 -21.85 2.22 -16.17
CA THR A 14 -20.86 2.78 -15.24
C THR A 14 -19.76 3.58 -15.95
N ASP A 15 -19.25 3.11 -17.09
CA ASP A 15 -18.09 3.73 -17.78
C ASP A 15 -18.28 3.79 -19.30
N SER A 16 -17.59 4.75 -19.92
CA SER A 16 -17.40 4.84 -21.38
C SER A 16 -16.00 4.38 -21.79
N TYR A 17 -15.91 3.45 -22.73
CA TYR A 17 -14.65 2.92 -23.27
C TYR A 17 -14.49 3.24 -24.75
N THR A 18 -13.27 3.61 -25.16
CA THR A 18 -12.90 3.78 -26.57
C THR A 18 -11.98 2.63 -26.98
N LEU A 19 -12.51 1.72 -27.79
CA LEU A 19 -11.77 0.57 -28.32
C LEU A 19 -11.23 0.93 -29.70
N VAL A 20 -9.92 0.75 -29.89
CA VAL A 20 -9.25 1.06 -31.16
C VAL A 20 -8.44 -0.15 -31.62
N GLY A 21 -8.78 -0.71 -32.77
CA GLY A 21 -8.15 -1.92 -33.27
C GLY A 21 -8.73 -2.41 -34.59
N ARG A 22 -8.28 -3.59 -35.02
CA ARG A 22 -8.92 -4.30 -36.13
C ARG A 22 -10.23 -4.95 -35.66
N PRO A 23 -11.22 -5.19 -36.52
CA PRO A 23 -12.50 -5.80 -36.13
C PRO A 23 -12.32 -7.11 -35.33
N CYS A 24 -11.37 -7.95 -35.74
CA CYS A 24 -11.06 -9.22 -35.05
C CYS A 24 -10.39 -9.03 -33.67
N GLU A 25 -9.76 -7.89 -33.42
CA GLU A 25 -9.14 -7.51 -32.15
C GLU A 25 -10.16 -6.84 -31.20
N LEU A 26 -11.28 -6.33 -31.72
CA LEU A 26 -12.32 -5.63 -30.96
C LEU A 26 -13.41 -6.57 -30.41
N SER A 27 -13.31 -7.88 -30.65
CA SER A 27 -14.23 -8.86 -30.09
C SER A 27 -14.08 -8.93 -28.57
N ALA A 28 -15.21 -9.18 -27.87
CA ALA A 28 -15.28 -9.27 -26.42
C ALA A 28 -14.29 -10.29 -25.81
N PHE A 29 -13.89 -11.31 -26.58
CA PHE A 29 -12.98 -12.37 -26.11
C PHE A 29 -11.50 -12.14 -26.49
N SER A 30 -11.23 -11.26 -27.45
CA SER A 30 -9.86 -11.02 -27.97
C SER A 30 -9.32 -9.63 -27.65
N PHE A 31 -10.17 -8.69 -27.22
CA PHE A 31 -9.75 -7.34 -26.93
C PHE A 31 -8.88 -7.25 -25.67
N VAL A 32 -7.64 -6.78 -25.86
CA VAL A 32 -6.71 -6.47 -24.77
C VAL A 32 -6.37 -4.98 -24.82
N PRO A 33 -6.86 -4.17 -23.86
CA PRO A 33 -6.51 -2.76 -23.79
C PRO A 33 -5.00 -2.57 -23.60
N LYS A 34 -4.41 -1.63 -24.34
CA LYS A 34 -2.98 -1.28 -24.19
C LYS A 34 -2.68 -0.61 -22.86
N GLU A 35 -3.64 0.16 -22.36
CA GLU A 35 -3.59 0.81 -21.06
C GLU A 35 -4.86 0.48 -20.27
N ARG A 36 -4.69 0.11 -19.00
CA ARG A 36 -5.78 -0.03 -18.06
C ARG A 36 -5.85 1.27 -17.24
N ASN A 37 -6.55 2.27 -17.75
CA ASN A 37 -6.83 3.53 -17.04
C ASN A 37 -8.18 3.40 -16.35
N VAL A 38 -8.26 2.43 -15.45
CA VAL A 38 -9.47 2.11 -14.71
C VAL A 38 -9.40 2.81 -13.36
N GLN A 39 -10.55 3.27 -12.86
CA GLN A 39 -10.66 3.82 -11.51
C GLN A 39 -10.14 2.81 -10.47
N LYS A 40 -9.57 3.33 -9.38
CA LYS A 40 -9.00 2.50 -8.31
C LYS A 40 -9.98 1.44 -7.79
N GLU A 41 -11.28 1.75 -7.75
CA GLU A 41 -12.36 0.90 -7.22
C GLU A 41 -12.51 -0.43 -7.98
N ARG A 42 -12.08 -0.49 -9.24
CA ARG A 42 -12.12 -1.73 -10.03
C ARG A 42 -10.85 -2.58 -9.87
N THR A 43 -9.83 -2.07 -9.19
CA THR A 43 -8.63 -2.85 -8.90
C THR A 43 -8.88 -3.79 -7.72
N VAL A 44 -8.16 -4.93 -7.69
CA VAL A 44 -8.31 -5.95 -6.64
C VAL A 44 -8.11 -5.37 -5.23
N PHE A 45 -7.21 -4.40 -5.08
CA PHE A 45 -6.86 -3.79 -3.80
C PHE A 45 -7.47 -2.39 -3.58
N ASN A 46 -8.31 -1.90 -4.49
CA ASN A 46 -8.81 -0.52 -4.46
C ASN A 46 -7.68 0.54 -4.38
N SER A 47 -6.53 0.24 -4.98
CA SER A 47 -5.33 1.06 -4.91
C SER A 47 -5.14 1.88 -6.19
N GLU A 48 -4.47 3.02 -6.06
CA GLU A 48 -4.12 3.83 -7.23
C GLU A 48 -3.11 3.09 -8.11
N LYS A 49 -3.25 3.29 -9.43
CA LYS A 49 -2.32 2.72 -10.41
C LYS A 49 -0.92 3.27 -10.16
N LYS A 50 0.03 2.39 -9.90
CA LYS A 50 1.45 2.77 -9.85
C LYS A 50 1.97 2.94 -11.28
N GLU A 51 2.58 4.08 -11.59
CA GLU A 51 3.18 4.37 -12.91
C GLU A 51 4.45 3.56 -13.23
N ARG A 52 4.70 2.47 -12.48
CA ARG A 52 5.95 1.72 -12.50
C ARG A 52 6.30 1.15 -13.88
N TYR A 53 5.32 0.92 -14.75
CA TYR A 53 5.54 0.35 -16.08
C TYR A 53 5.11 1.31 -17.17
N SER A 54 6.02 1.59 -18.09
CA SER A 54 5.72 2.31 -19.33
C SER A 54 4.57 1.61 -20.09
N SER A 55 3.68 2.41 -20.67
CA SER A 55 2.59 1.89 -21.49
C SER A 55 3.07 1.28 -22.80
N SER A 56 4.31 1.54 -23.21
CA SER A 56 4.89 0.98 -24.42
C SER A 56 5.23 -0.52 -24.22
N ASN A 57 4.86 -1.35 -25.20
CA ASN A 57 5.26 -2.76 -25.20
C ASN A 57 6.78 -2.93 -25.30
N TYR A 58 7.46 -1.98 -25.95
CA TYR A 58 8.90 -2.00 -26.10
C TYR A 58 9.59 -1.87 -24.73
N ASP A 59 9.24 -0.86 -23.95
CA ASP A 59 9.84 -0.67 -22.63
C ASP A 59 9.54 -1.85 -21.70
N ARG A 60 8.33 -2.41 -21.78
CA ARG A 60 7.98 -3.62 -21.02
C ARG A 60 8.82 -4.84 -21.38
N LEU A 61 9.34 -4.94 -22.60
CA LEU A 61 10.15 -6.08 -23.06
C LEU A 61 11.65 -5.83 -22.86
N PHE A 62 12.11 -4.59 -23.03
CA PHE A 62 13.53 -4.25 -23.11
C PHE A 62 14.06 -3.47 -21.90
N HIS A 63 13.18 -2.86 -21.09
CA HIS A 63 13.50 -2.20 -19.82
C HIS A 63 12.98 -2.99 -18.61
N LEU A 64 13.00 -4.32 -18.70
CA LEU A 64 12.79 -5.19 -17.55
C LEU A 64 14.01 -5.10 -16.63
N ASP A 65 13.81 -4.67 -15.39
CA ASP A 65 14.83 -4.77 -14.36
C ASP A 65 15.04 -6.25 -14.03
N TYR A 66 16.15 -6.83 -14.51
CA TYR A 66 16.54 -8.21 -14.24
C TYR A 66 17.11 -8.36 -12.82
N GLY A 67 16.48 -7.75 -11.82
CA GLY A 67 16.95 -7.63 -10.44
C GLY A 67 17.23 -8.97 -9.79
N TYR A 68 18.41 -9.53 -10.08
CA TYR A 68 18.87 -10.80 -9.55
C TYR A 68 19.12 -10.64 -8.06
N ASN A 69 18.33 -11.35 -7.26
CA ASN A 69 18.50 -11.38 -5.83
C ASN A 69 19.21 -12.67 -5.43
N ASN A 70 20.53 -12.61 -5.28
CA ASN A 70 21.39 -13.72 -4.89
C ASN A 70 21.05 -14.34 -3.51
N LYS A 71 20.18 -13.70 -2.72
CA LYS A 71 19.68 -14.23 -1.44
C LYS A 71 18.50 -15.19 -1.62
N LEU A 72 17.97 -15.33 -2.83
CA LEU A 72 16.89 -16.27 -3.17
C LEU A 72 17.49 -17.58 -3.68
N HIS A 73 17.01 -18.70 -3.13
CA HIS A 73 17.61 -20.02 -3.35
C HIS A 73 17.26 -20.64 -4.72
N ARG A 74 16.14 -20.25 -5.37
CA ARG A 74 15.61 -20.97 -6.56
C ARG A 74 14.92 -20.10 -7.62
N CYS A 75 14.81 -18.79 -7.46
CA CYS A 75 14.05 -17.95 -8.38
C CYS A 75 14.71 -16.59 -8.59
N ASP A 76 14.99 -16.26 -9.85
CA ASP A 76 15.47 -14.96 -10.30
C ASP A 76 14.33 -13.93 -10.42
N ARG A 77 13.15 -14.25 -9.87
CA ARG A 77 12.01 -13.34 -9.87
C ARG A 77 12.26 -12.25 -8.83
N GLU A 78 12.26 -11.01 -9.29
CA GLU A 78 12.41 -9.79 -8.50
C GLU A 78 11.49 -9.77 -7.26
N HIS A 79 10.29 -10.35 -7.37
CA HIS A 79 9.26 -10.35 -6.33
C HIS A 79 8.97 -11.71 -5.69
N ASP A 80 9.91 -12.66 -5.72
CA ASP A 80 9.72 -13.92 -4.99
C ASP A 80 9.40 -13.66 -3.51
N LYS A 81 8.48 -14.46 -2.95
CA LYS A 81 7.95 -14.30 -1.58
C LYS A 81 7.46 -12.88 -1.26
N LEU A 82 6.89 -12.19 -2.24
CA LEU A 82 6.36 -10.82 -2.09
C LEU A 82 7.42 -9.75 -1.79
N ARG A 83 8.72 -10.03 -2.01
CA ARG A 83 9.76 -9.02 -1.79
C ARG A 83 9.62 -7.85 -2.76
N GLY A 84 9.64 -6.62 -2.23
CA GLY A 84 9.45 -5.41 -3.03
C GLY A 84 8.00 -5.13 -3.44
N LEU A 85 7.06 -6.02 -3.08
CA LEU A 85 5.63 -5.77 -3.20
C LEU A 85 5.09 -5.20 -1.88
N HIS A 86 4.33 -4.12 -1.99
CA HIS A 86 3.69 -3.44 -0.86
C HIS A 86 2.23 -3.87 -0.70
N VAL A 87 1.97 -5.18 -0.78
CA VAL A 87 0.60 -5.74 -0.78
C VAL A 87 -0.17 -5.31 0.47
N ASN A 88 0.49 -5.31 1.63
CA ASN A 88 -0.13 -4.91 2.90
C ASN A 88 -0.58 -3.45 2.90
N ASP A 89 0.18 -2.56 2.27
CA ASP A 89 -0.16 -1.13 2.18
C ASP A 89 -1.31 -0.92 1.19
N GLU A 90 -1.31 -1.67 0.08
CA GLU A 90 -2.38 -1.66 -0.91
C GLU A 90 -3.72 -2.15 -0.32
N GLU A 91 -3.69 -3.20 0.50
CA GLU A 91 -4.90 -3.73 1.15
C GLU A 91 -5.56 -2.78 2.16
N LYS A 92 -4.85 -1.78 2.69
CA LYS A 92 -5.44 -0.80 3.63
C LYS A 92 -6.57 0.02 3.00
N LEU A 93 -6.50 0.29 1.70
CA LEU A 93 -7.50 1.07 0.96
C LEU A 93 -8.75 0.26 0.62
N LYS A 94 -8.68 -1.06 0.78
CA LYS A 94 -9.79 -1.95 0.47
C LYS A 94 -10.89 -1.79 1.53
N ALA A 95 -12.13 -1.63 1.08
CA ALA A 95 -13.28 -1.49 1.98
C ALA A 95 -13.48 -2.74 2.86
N VAL A 96 -13.33 -3.93 2.26
CA VAL A 96 -13.40 -5.23 2.95
C VAL A 96 -12.06 -5.93 2.82
N PRO A 97 -11.35 -6.20 3.92
CA PRO A 97 -10.00 -6.74 3.86
C PRO A 97 -10.07 -8.22 3.46
N THR A 98 -9.09 -8.70 2.70
CA THR A 98 -8.93 -10.13 2.37
C THR A 98 -8.60 -10.94 3.63
N LEU A 99 -7.76 -10.37 4.50
CA LEU A 99 -7.32 -10.94 5.77
C LEU A 99 -7.61 -9.98 6.90
N SER A 100 -8.25 -10.48 7.96
CA SER A 100 -8.59 -9.69 9.15
C SER A 100 -7.46 -9.60 10.18
N SER A 101 -6.21 -9.84 9.78
CA SER A 101 -5.08 -9.93 10.72
C SER A 101 -4.82 -8.59 11.42
N THR A 102 -4.38 -8.63 12.68
CA THR A 102 -3.99 -7.43 13.45
C THR A 102 -2.54 -7.02 13.21
N VAL A 103 -1.76 -7.85 12.53
CA VAL A 103 -0.32 -7.62 12.29
C VAL A 103 -0.08 -6.78 11.04
N TYR A 104 -0.95 -6.90 10.03
CA TYR A 104 -0.89 -6.16 8.77
C TYR A 104 -2.29 -5.91 8.21
N GLY A 105 -2.44 -4.86 7.38
CA GLY A 105 -3.69 -4.54 6.69
C GLY A 105 -4.51 -3.43 7.33
N GLN A 106 -5.83 -3.47 7.10
CA GLN A 106 -6.78 -2.37 7.33
C GLN A 106 -6.97 -1.96 8.81
N ARG A 107 -6.74 -2.87 9.76
CA ARG A 107 -7.08 -2.67 11.19
C ARG A 107 -5.94 -2.09 12.04
N LEU A 108 -4.77 -1.81 11.46
CA LEU A 108 -3.62 -1.28 12.20
C LEU A 108 -3.90 0.11 12.76
N ASP A 109 -4.49 0.96 11.91
CA ASP A 109 -4.80 2.36 12.20
C ASP A 109 -6.25 2.53 12.73
N ASN A 110 -7.14 1.60 12.38
CA ASN A 110 -8.55 1.56 12.80
C ASN A 110 -8.81 0.47 13.85
N ASN A 111 -8.24 0.65 15.04
CA ASN A 111 -8.54 -0.24 16.17
C ASN A 111 -9.98 0.01 16.66
N LEU A 112 -10.79 -1.05 16.76
CA LEU A 112 -12.14 -0.95 17.33
C LEU A 112 -12.12 -0.56 18.82
N ASP A 113 -11.08 -0.98 19.53
CA ASP A 113 -10.83 -0.61 20.92
C ASP A 113 -9.60 0.32 20.96
N PRO A 114 -9.73 1.58 21.41
CA PRO A 114 -8.59 2.46 21.54
C PRO A 114 -7.54 1.83 22.45
N ARG A 115 -6.27 1.93 22.07
CA ARG A 115 -5.14 1.47 22.89
C ARG A 115 -4.94 2.43 24.06
N ASP A 116 -5.89 2.43 24.98
CA ASP A 116 -5.92 3.32 26.12
C ASP A 116 -5.00 2.82 27.22
N ARG A 117 -4.29 3.73 27.88
CA ARG A 117 -3.39 3.44 29.00
C ARG A 117 -4.03 3.68 30.36
N LYS A 118 -5.36 3.84 30.42
CA LYS A 118 -6.15 4.02 31.66
C LYS A 118 -5.78 3.09 32.82
N HIS A 119 -5.35 1.86 32.53
CA HIS A 119 -5.05 0.84 33.56
C HIS A 119 -3.60 0.35 33.53
N VAL A 120 -2.67 1.13 32.96
CA VAL A 120 -1.25 0.73 32.94
C VAL A 120 -0.62 0.94 34.32
N ARG A 121 0.26 0.01 34.72
CA ARG A 121 1.05 0.16 35.95
C ARG A 121 2.00 1.35 35.82
N ILE A 122 1.86 2.32 36.72
CA ILE A 122 2.74 3.49 36.81
C ILE A 122 3.74 3.24 37.95
N ALA A 123 5.02 3.50 37.69
CA ALA A 123 6.09 3.28 38.65
C ALA A 123 6.19 4.41 39.69
N HIS A 124 5.12 4.63 40.46
CA HIS A 124 5.03 5.71 41.46
C HIS A 124 6.22 5.75 42.41
N VAL A 125 6.66 4.59 42.92
CA VAL A 125 7.80 4.50 43.84
C VAL A 125 9.07 5.07 43.21
N GLN A 126 9.37 4.70 41.97
CA GLN A 126 10.56 5.20 41.27
C GLN A 126 10.46 6.69 40.94
N THR A 127 9.27 7.19 40.61
CA THR A 127 9.09 8.59 40.21
C THR A 127 8.99 9.56 41.39
N GLU A 128 8.41 9.13 42.52
CA GLU A 128 8.12 10.01 43.66
C GLU A 128 9.22 9.98 44.72
N PHE A 129 9.74 8.79 45.06
CA PHE A 129 10.70 8.64 46.16
C PHE A 129 12.13 8.93 45.71
N TYR A 130 12.48 8.62 44.46
CA TYR A 130 13.84 8.75 43.97
C TYR A 130 13.98 9.98 43.08
N ARG A 131 14.90 10.88 43.46
CA ARG A 131 15.27 12.03 42.63
C ARG A 131 16.43 11.67 41.72
N ARG A 132 16.35 12.09 40.46
CA ARG A 132 17.40 11.87 39.46
C ARG A 132 18.69 12.62 39.79
N THR A 133 18.60 13.72 40.52
CA THR A 133 19.72 14.53 40.99
C THR A 133 19.84 14.41 42.50
N GLY A 134 20.99 13.98 43.01
CA GLY A 134 21.29 13.82 44.44
C GLY A 134 21.48 15.13 45.22
N ILE A 135 20.78 16.19 44.80
CA ILE A 135 20.85 17.50 45.45
C ILE A 135 19.99 17.45 46.71
N ASN A 136 20.60 17.62 47.88
CA ASN A 136 19.88 17.78 49.14
C ASN A 136 19.19 19.15 49.16
N ILE A 137 17.87 19.14 49.33
CA ILE A 137 17.10 20.36 49.57
C ILE A 137 17.13 20.58 51.08
N GLU A 138 18.12 21.34 51.55
CA GLU A 138 18.11 21.84 52.91
C GLU A 138 17.04 22.94 53.03
N ALA A 139 16.05 22.73 53.90
CA ALA A 139 15.12 23.78 54.26
C ALA A 139 15.85 24.79 55.15
N LYS A 140 16.25 25.94 54.61
CA LYS A 140 16.70 27.06 55.43
C LYS A 140 15.52 27.53 56.29
N MET A 141 15.47 27.11 57.54
CA MET A 141 14.62 27.75 58.54
C MET A 141 15.27 29.08 58.92
N GLU A 142 14.89 30.15 58.23
CA GLU A 142 15.11 31.51 58.73
C GLU A 142 14.14 31.73 59.90
N TYR A 143 14.65 31.61 61.13
CA TYR A 143 13.99 32.19 62.29
C TYR A 143 14.24 33.70 62.25
N GLY A 144 13.23 34.44 61.80
CA GLY A 144 13.20 35.90 61.90
C GLY A 144 13.20 36.33 63.37
N LEU A 145 14.07 37.30 63.66
CA LEU A 145 14.32 37.97 64.94
C LEU A 145 13.06 38.48 65.65
#